data_AF-A0A954NA38-F1
#
_entry.id   AF-A0A954NA38-F1
#
_cell.length_a   1.000
_cell.length_b   1.000
_cell.length_c   1.000
_cell.angle_alpha   90.00
_cell.angle_beta   90.00
_cell.angle_gamma   90.00
#
_symmetry.space_group_name_H-M   'P 1'
#
loop_
_entity.id
_entity.type
_entity.pdbx_description
1 polymer ?
#
loop_
_entity_poly.entity_id
_entity_poly.type
_entity_poly.pdbx_seq_one_letter_code
_entity_poly.pdbx_strand_id
1 'polypeptide(L)'
;MSLALMGFAAVAVFNISSCMSSNNQDDVAVYEHAAFYSSPHFTTFVSPPSGNTSILANVYIEIPDGRRFLLAQLPANVTSEILGVDGWEYDGELNYSDSHSHIEYRDGQLVMARISGDSEKFRIGPTEDGPFLSFPIERDQLIEVFGEPVRWKRLVTRYGGA
;
A
#
# COMPACT_ATOMS: atom_id res chain seq x y z
N MET A 1 -6.72 20.03 -66.88
CA MET A 1 -6.86 19.67 -65.45
C MET A 1 -5.51 19.88 -64.78
N SER A 2 -5.53 20.48 -63.60
CA SER A 2 -4.43 21.18 -62.92
C SER A 2 -3.18 20.38 -62.57
N LEU A 3 -2.03 21.05 -62.66
CA LEU A 3 -0.87 20.85 -61.78
C LEU A 3 -1.17 21.43 -60.38
N ALA A 4 -0.73 20.74 -59.33
CA ALA A 4 -0.11 21.38 -58.16
C ALA A 4 0.67 20.33 -57.36
N LEU A 5 1.99 20.55 -57.27
CA LEU A 5 2.96 19.83 -56.46
C LEU A 5 3.59 20.88 -55.53
N MET A 6 3.24 20.86 -54.25
CA MET A 6 3.90 21.54 -53.11
C MET A 6 3.39 20.79 -51.86
N GLY A 7 4.17 20.16 -50.96
CA GLY A 7 5.52 20.45 -50.53
C GLY A 7 5.47 21.34 -49.29
N PHE A 8 5.33 20.77 -48.08
CA PHE A 8 5.82 21.36 -46.83
C PHE A 8 6.13 20.27 -45.80
N ALA A 9 7.33 20.39 -45.24
CA ALA A 9 7.93 19.54 -44.24
C ALA A 9 7.66 20.07 -42.82
N ALA A 10 7.91 19.17 -41.86
CA ALA A 10 8.23 19.40 -40.45
C ALA A 10 7.11 19.85 -39.50
N VAL A 11 6.77 18.97 -38.55
CA VAL A 11 6.93 19.30 -37.13
C VAL A 11 7.60 18.11 -36.44
N ALA A 12 8.89 18.25 -36.18
CA ALA A 12 9.55 17.47 -35.14
C ALA A 12 9.09 18.06 -33.80
N VAL A 13 8.35 17.30 -33.00
CA VAL A 13 8.23 17.60 -31.56
C VAL A 13 9.29 16.77 -30.86
N PHE A 14 10.46 17.37 -30.69
CA PHE A 14 11.30 17.04 -29.55
C PHE A 14 10.60 17.58 -28.31
N ASN A 15 10.28 16.71 -27.36
CA ASN A 15 10.41 17.10 -25.97
C ASN A 15 11.35 16.13 -25.28
N ILE A 16 12.52 16.69 -24.99
CA ILE A 16 13.66 16.12 -24.32
C ILE A 16 13.31 16.04 -22.83
N SER A 17 13.72 14.94 -22.21
CA SER A 17 13.96 14.80 -20.77
C SER A 17 12.86 15.30 -19.84
N SER A 18 11.93 14.41 -19.48
CA SER A 18 11.71 14.26 -18.05
C SER A 18 12.88 13.42 -17.52
N CYS A 19 13.92 14.11 -17.06
CA CYS A 19 14.85 13.52 -16.12
C CYS A 19 14.01 12.92 -15.00
N MET A 20 13.92 11.59 -14.95
CA MET A 20 13.53 10.89 -13.73
C MET A 20 14.50 11.37 -12.66
N SER A 21 14.06 12.36 -11.90
CA SER A 21 14.77 12.83 -10.73
C SER A 21 14.71 11.67 -9.75
N SER A 22 15.78 10.87 -9.75
CA SER A 22 16.11 9.90 -8.71
C SER A 22 16.44 10.68 -7.43
N ASN A 23 15.43 11.34 -6.88
CA ASN A 23 15.50 11.86 -5.54
C ASN A 23 15.05 10.72 -4.64
N ASN A 24 16.02 9.97 -4.11
CA ASN A 24 15.85 9.05 -2.98
C ASN A 24 15.34 9.85 -1.77
N GLN A 25 14.04 10.13 -1.76
CA GLN A 25 13.33 10.82 -0.71
C GLN A 25 12.26 9.87 -0.19
N ASP A 26 12.00 9.95 1.11
CA ASP A 26 11.06 9.08 1.80
C ASP A 26 9.61 9.35 1.34
N ASP A 27 9.24 8.68 0.26
CA ASP A 27 7.93 8.73 -0.37
C ASP A 27 6.98 7.73 0.31
N VAL A 28 5.77 8.18 0.60
CA VAL A 28 4.64 7.35 1.05
C VAL A 28 3.65 7.31 -0.10
N ALA A 29 3.35 6.10 -0.60
CA ALA A 29 2.32 5.90 -1.60
C ALA A 29 0.95 5.90 -0.90
N VAL A 30 0.09 6.87 -1.23
CA VAL A 30 -1.24 6.98 -0.62
C VAL A 30 -2.30 6.58 -1.63
N TYR A 31 -3.06 5.54 -1.29
CA TYR A 31 -4.22 5.06 -2.01
C TYR A 31 -5.50 5.49 -1.28
N GLU A 32 -6.65 5.21 -1.89
CA GLU A 32 -7.94 5.35 -1.21
C GLU A 32 -7.98 4.39 0.00
N HIS A 33 -8.09 4.95 1.20
CA HIS A 33 -8.13 4.23 2.48
C HIS A 33 -6.90 3.36 2.82
N ALA A 34 -5.78 3.49 2.11
CA ALA A 34 -4.52 2.81 2.43
C ALA A 34 -3.29 3.71 2.22
N ALA A 35 -2.20 3.36 2.90
CA ALA A 35 -0.89 3.92 2.62
C ALA A 35 0.22 2.88 2.76
N PHE A 36 1.22 3.00 1.90
CA PHE A 36 2.46 2.24 1.93
C PHE A 36 3.59 3.17 2.35
N TYR A 37 4.33 2.80 3.40
CA TYR A 37 5.41 3.60 3.98
C TYR A 37 6.77 2.96 3.74
N SER A 38 7.80 3.78 3.92
CA SER A 38 9.24 3.50 3.71
C SER A 38 9.69 3.64 2.25
N SER A 39 10.91 4.14 2.04
CA SER A 39 11.57 4.38 0.74
C SER A 39 13.05 4.02 0.88
N PRO A 40 13.73 3.51 -0.17
CA PRO A 40 13.24 3.29 -1.54
C PRO A 40 12.29 2.10 -1.70
N HIS A 41 12.21 1.22 -0.69
CA HIS A 41 11.29 0.08 -0.69
C HIS A 41 10.20 0.27 0.36
N PHE A 42 8.96 -0.04 0.00
CA PHE A 42 7.85 0.01 0.93
C PHE A 42 7.91 -1.21 1.85
N THR A 43 7.95 -0.96 3.16
CA THR A 43 8.05 -2.01 4.17
C THR A 43 6.88 -2.00 5.13
N THR A 44 5.90 -1.12 4.94
CA THR A 44 4.73 -1.08 5.81
C THR A 44 3.49 -0.72 5.03
N PHE A 45 2.42 -1.48 5.22
CA PHE A 45 1.08 -1.15 4.77
C PHE A 45 0.22 -0.75 5.97
N VAL A 46 -0.62 0.27 5.78
CA VAL A 46 -1.59 0.72 6.79
C VAL A 46 -2.94 0.98 6.12
N SER A 47 -4.00 0.42 6.68
CA SER A 47 -5.39 0.68 6.32
C SER A 47 -6.24 0.66 7.59
N PRO A 48 -6.92 1.75 7.96
CA PRO A 48 -6.94 3.06 7.34
C PRO A 48 -5.65 3.85 7.69
N PRO A 49 -5.15 4.73 6.82
CA PRO A 49 -3.87 5.44 7.02
C PRO A 49 -3.91 6.57 8.07
N SER A 50 -5.03 6.76 8.77
CA SER A 50 -5.19 7.70 9.89
C SER A 50 -6.40 7.33 10.75
N GLY A 51 -6.27 7.42 12.08
CA GLY A 51 -7.27 6.96 13.07
C GLY A 51 -8.62 7.68 13.14
N ASN A 52 -9.05 8.38 12.08
CA ASN A 52 -10.34 9.07 11.99
C ASN A 52 -11.23 8.57 10.84
N THR A 53 -10.80 7.56 10.08
CA THR A 53 -11.64 6.95 9.05
C THR A 53 -11.74 5.46 9.33
N SER A 54 -12.90 4.92 9.69
CA SER A 54 -13.10 3.47 9.89
C SER A 54 -13.23 2.69 8.58
N ILE A 55 -13.10 3.36 7.44
CA ILE A 55 -13.23 2.76 6.12
C ILE A 55 -11.88 2.17 5.73
N LEU A 56 -11.85 0.86 5.54
CA LEU A 56 -10.69 0.11 5.09
C LEU A 56 -10.56 0.16 3.56
N ALA A 57 -9.32 0.01 3.09
CA ALA A 57 -9.06 -0.18 1.68
C ALA A 57 -9.61 -1.52 1.19
N ASN A 58 -10.09 -1.52 -0.06
CA ASN A 58 -10.48 -2.74 -0.77
C ASN A 58 -9.21 -3.47 -1.26
N VAL A 59 -8.53 -4.14 -0.33
CA VAL A 59 -7.31 -4.91 -0.59
C VAL A 59 -7.46 -6.34 -0.11
N TYR A 60 -6.86 -7.26 -0.84
CA TYR A 60 -6.79 -8.66 -0.48
C TYR A 60 -5.47 -8.96 0.21
N ILE A 61 -5.51 -9.87 1.17
CA ILE A 61 -4.34 -10.45 1.81
C ILE A 61 -4.26 -11.94 1.48
N GLU A 62 -3.06 -12.42 1.19
CA GLU A 62 -2.73 -13.84 1.11
C GLU A 62 -1.85 -14.19 2.30
N ILE A 63 -2.22 -15.25 3.00
CA ILE A 63 -1.57 -15.73 4.22
C ILE A 63 -0.72 -16.98 3.91
N PRO A 64 0.13 -17.48 4.82
CA PRO A 64 1.16 -18.47 4.45
C PRO A 64 0.62 -19.80 3.95
N ASP A 65 -0.61 -20.18 4.33
CA ASP A 65 -1.28 -21.40 3.86
C ASP A 65 -1.97 -21.25 2.49
N GLY A 66 -1.87 -20.06 1.86
CA GLY A 66 -2.44 -19.75 0.56
C GLY A 66 -3.90 -19.29 0.59
N ARG A 67 -4.55 -19.27 1.76
CA ARG A 67 -5.89 -18.66 1.89
C ARG A 67 -5.80 -17.16 1.61
N ARG A 68 -6.90 -16.65 1.05
CA ARG A 68 -7.03 -15.25 0.67
C ARG A 68 -8.27 -14.65 1.32
N PHE A 69 -8.14 -13.42 1.77
CA PHE A 69 -9.22 -12.68 2.41
C PHE A 69 -9.25 -11.27 1.87
N LEU A 70 -10.45 -10.75 1.62
CA LEU A 70 -10.62 -9.30 1.61
C LEU A 70 -10.27 -8.80 3.01
N LEU A 71 -9.39 -7.80 3.13
CA LEU A 71 -8.87 -7.32 4.41
C LEU A 71 -10.00 -6.94 5.39
N ALA A 72 -11.02 -6.25 4.90
CA ALA A 72 -12.20 -5.87 5.69
C ALA A 72 -13.02 -7.05 6.23
N GLN A 73 -12.78 -8.25 5.71
CA GLN A 73 -13.44 -9.49 6.08
C GLN A 73 -12.49 -10.49 6.74
N LEU A 74 -11.25 -10.09 7.06
CA LEU A 74 -10.31 -10.95 7.77
C LEU A 74 -10.89 -11.34 9.14
N PRO A 75 -11.07 -12.63 9.45
CA PRO A 75 -11.60 -13.02 10.74
C PRO A 75 -10.57 -12.86 11.88
N ALA A 76 -11.04 -12.46 13.06
CA ALA A 76 -10.20 -12.30 14.25
C ALA A 76 -9.48 -13.61 14.67
N ASN A 77 -10.15 -14.76 14.56
CA ASN A 77 -9.53 -16.07 14.85
C ASN A 77 -8.40 -16.40 13.87
N VAL A 78 -8.54 -16.02 12.60
CA VAL A 78 -7.48 -16.17 11.58
C VAL A 78 -6.32 -15.22 11.88
N THR A 79 -6.60 -14.02 12.39
CA THR A 79 -5.54 -13.10 12.83
C THR A 79 -4.72 -13.66 13.99
N SER A 80 -5.39 -14.21 15.00
CA SER A 80 -4.71 -14.89 16.12
C SER A 80 -3.82 -16.04 15.62
N GLU A 81 -4.34 -16.85 14.70
CA GLU A 81 -3.60 -17.95 14.06
C GLU A 81 -2.34 -17.46 13.35
N ILE A 82 -2.45 -16.44 12.50
CA ILE A 82 -1.32 -15.91 11.70
C ILE A 82 -0.28 -15.24 12.59
N LEU A 83 -0.74 -14.42 13.55
CA LEU A 83 0.18 -13.65 14.38
C LEU A 83 0.79 -14.51 15.50
N GLY A 84 0.14 -15.60 15.90
CA GLY A 84 0.59 -16.46 16.99
C GLY A 84 0.45 -15.81 18.36
N VAL A 85 -0.52 -14.89 18.50
CA VAL A 85 -0.79 -14.14 19.73
C VAL A 85 -2.27 -14.16 20.05
N ASP A 86 -2.57 -14.12 21.35
CA ASP A 86 -3.93 -13.92 21.82
C ASP A 86 -4.31 -12.44 21.70
N GLY A 87 -5.59 -12.20 21.39
CA GLY A 87 -6.13 -10.84 21.35
C GLY A 87 -6.33 -10.28 22.74
N TRP A 88 -6.23 -8.96 22.89
CA TRP A 88 -6.54 -8.25 24.12
C TRP A 88 -7.56 -7.15 23.84
N GLU A 89 -8.43 -6.90 24.80
CA GLU A 89 -9.48 -5.88 24.67
C GLU A 89 -9.06 -4.55 25.29
N TYR A 90 -9.34 -3.45 24.59
CA TYR A 90 -9.14 -2.09 25.08
C TYR A 90 -10.14 -1.15 24.45
N ASP A 91 -10.82 -0.35 25.27
CA ASP A 91 -11.88 0.59 24.85
C ASP A 91 -12.97 -0.03 23.95
N GLY A 92 -13.31 -1.31 24.20
CA GLY A 92 -14.29 -2.05 23.39
C GLY A 92 -13.75 -2.59 22.07
N GLU A 93 -12.44 -2.51 21.85
CA GLU A 93 -11.77 -3.01 20.66
C GLU A 93 -10.93 -4.24 20.97
N LEU A 94 -11.04 -5.26 20.12
CA LEU A 94 -10.20 -6.44 20.17
C LEU A 94 -8.95 -6.20 19.33
N ASN A 95 -7.80 -6.24 20.00
CA ASN A 95 -6.51 -5.87 19.44
C ASN A 95 -5.59 -7.09 19.33
N TYR A 96 -4.89 -7.21 18.21
CA TYR A 96 -3.82 -8.18 18.03
C TYR A 96 -2.53 -7.45 17.67
N SER A 97 -1.42 -7.82 18.29
CA SER A 97 -0.13 -7.18 18.04
C SER A 97 1.04 -8.13 18.21
N ASP A 98 1.93 -8.14 17.23
CA ASP A 98 3.27 -8.71 17.35
C ASP A 98 4.33 -7.61 17.10
N SER A 99 5.60 -7.99 16.92
CA SER A 99 6.68 -7.03 16.66
C SER A 99 6.55 -6.26 15.33
N HIS A 100 5.67 -6.71 14.42
CA HIS A 100 5.60 -6.22 13.04
C HIS A 100 4.19 -5.81 12.61
N SER A 101 3.16 -6.26 13.31
CA SER A 101 1.76 -6.10 12.91
C SER A 101 0.92 -5.60 14.06
N HIS A 102 -0.07 -4.78 13.74
CA HIS A 102 -1.10 -4.33 14.66
C HIS A 102 -2.43 -4.37 13.92
N ILE A 103 -3.40 -5.10 14.46
CA ILE A 103 -4.72 -5.29 13.85
C ILE A 103 -5.79 -5.07 14.90
N GLU A 104 -6.75 -4.21 14.59
CA GLU A 104 -7.81 -3.77 15.49
C GLU A 104 -9.17 -4.19 14.93
N TYR A 105 -10.02 -4.70 15.83
CA TYR A 105 -11.40 -5.08 15.56
C TYR A 105 -12.35 -4.33 16.48
N ARG A 106 -13.47 -3.84 15.94
CA ARG A 106 -14.57 -3.26 16.71
C ARG A 106 -15.87 -3.95 16.31
N ASP A 107 -16.63 -4.43 17.29
CA ASP A 107 -17.89 -5.16 17.06
C ASP A 107 -17.74 -6.34 16.07
N GLY A 108 -16.58 -7.02 16.10
CA GLY A 108 -16.26 -8.14 15.21
C GLY A 108 -15.86 -7.75 13.78
N GLN A 109 -15.77 -6.45 13.47
CA GLN A 109 -15.32 -5.95 12.17
C GLN A 109 -13.90 -5.39 12.27
N LEU A 110 -13.05 -5.69 11.29
CA LEU A 110 -11.71 -5.09 11.22
C LEU A 110 -11.88 -3.58 11.00
N VAL A 111 -11.18 -2.77 11.79
CA VAL A 111 -11.20 -1.30 11.69
C VAL A 111 -9.83 -0.71 11.41
N MET A 112 -8.76 -1.46 11.70
CA MET A 112 -7.39 -1.07 11.37
C MET A 112 -6.50 -2.29 11.17
N ALA A 113 -5.62 -2.19 10.18
CA ALA A 113 -4.51 -3.10 9.98
C ALA A 113 -3.26 -2.28 9.63
N ARG A 114 -2.21 -2.51 10.39
CA ARG A 114 -0.83 -2.11 10.11
C ARG A 114 0.01 -3.36 10.00
N ILE A 115 0.65 -3.55 8.87
CA ILE A 115 1.48 -4.73 8.56
C ILE A 115 2.85 -4.24 8.14
N SER A 116 3.89 -4.64 8.88
CA SER A 116 5.28 -4.35 8.54
C SER A 116 5.93 -5.58 7.88
N GLY A 117 6.88 -5.29 7.00
CA GLY A 117 7.41 -6.25 6.04
C GLY A 117 8.23 -7.39 6.64
N ASP A 118 8.79 -7.17 7.82
CA ASP A 118 9.54 -8.18 8.56
C ASP A 118 8.64 -9.32 9.08
N SER A 119 7.31 -9.22 8.94
CA SER A 119 6.42 -10.29 9.40
C SER A 119 6.51 -11.55 8.54
N GLU A 120 6.86 -11.45 7.25
CA GLU A 120 6.77 -12.53 6.22
C GLU A 120 5.40 -13.27 6.16
N LYS A 121 4.41 -12.82 6.94
CA LYS A 121 3.12 -13.49 7.18
C LYS A 121 2.04 -13.07 6.20
N PHE A 122 2.20 -11.92 5.56
CA PHE A 122 1.17 -11.34 4.70
C PHE A 122 1.78 -10.94 3.37
N ARG A 123 1.06 -11.30 2.31
CA ARG A 123 1.21 -10.70 0.99
C ARG A 123 -0.05 -9.91 0.68
N ILE A 124 0.07 -8.82 -0.08
CA ILE A 124 -1.04 -7.92 -0.35
C ILE A 124 -1.29 -7.74 -1.84
N GLY A 125 -2.55 -7.71 -2.24
CA GLY A 125 -2.98 -7.57 -3.63
C GLY A 125 -4.25 -6.74 -3.78
N PRO A 126 -4.52 -6.19 -4.98
CA PRO A 126 -5.69 -5.36 -5.24
C PRO A 126 -6.96 -6.19 -5.53
N THR A 127 -6.81 -7.48 -5.88
CA THR A 127 -7.91 -8.38 -6.25
C THR A 127 -7.66 -9.78 -5.69
N GLU A 128 -8.72 -10.60 -5.63
CA GLU A 128 -8.67 -11.97 -5.11
C GLU A 128 -7.74 -12.89 -5.90
N ASP A 129 -7.75 -12.76 -7.24
CA ASP A 129 -6.94 -13.56 -8.15
C ASP A 129 -5.61 -12.90 -8.54
N GLY A 130 -5.42 -11.64 -8.13
CA GLY A 130 -4.36 -10.77 -8.63
C GLY A 130 -2.97 -11.12 -8.10
N PRO A 131 -1.92 -10.51 -8.67
CA PRO A 131 -0.58 -10.67 -8.13
C PRO A 131 -0.52 -10.12 -6.71
N PHE A 132 -0.01 -10.94 -5.79
CA PHE A 132 0.24 -10.56 -4.40
C PHE A 132 1.69 -10.15 -4.22
N LEU A 133 1.92 -9.00 -3.60
CA LEU A 133 3.24 -8.48 -3.31
C LEU A 133 3.67 -8.86 -1.90
N SER A 134 4.91 -9.33 -1.78
CA SER A 134 5.59 -9.53 -0.50
C SER A 134 6.43 -8.29 -0.19
N PHE A 135 6.52 -7.93 1.08
CA PHE A 135 7.46 -6.89 1.50
C PHE A 135 8.91 -7.42 1.51
N PRO A 136 9.93 -6.55 1.34
CA PRO A 136 9.83 -5.16 0.90
C PRO A 136 9.32 -5.04 -0.55
N ILE A 137 8.50 -4.03 -0.83
CA ILE A 137 7.89 -3.82 -2.16
C ILE A 137 8.63 -2.69 -2.89
N GLU A 138 9.05 -2.95 -4.13
CA GLU A 138 9.62 -1.93 -5.00
C GLU A 138 8.56 -0.95 -5.50
N ARG A 139 8.94 0.32 -5.73
CA ARG A 139 8.03 1.34 -6.29
C ARG A 139 7.39 0.89 -7.60
N ASP A 140 8.18 0.36 -8.52
CA ASP A 140 7.67 -0.05 -9.83
C ASP A 140 6.72 -1.26 -9.71
N GLN A 141 6.99 -2.20 -8.80
CA GLN A 141 6.09 -3.32 -8.51
C GLN A 141 4.77 -2.84 -7.91
N LEU A 142 4.83 -1.87 -6.99
CA LEU A 142 3.65 -1.29 -6.37
C LEU A 142 2.75 -0.62 -7.42
N ILE A 143 3.34 0.18 -8.32
CA ILE A 143 2.62 0.86 -9.40
C ILE A 143 2.08 -0.17 -10.42
N GLU A 144 2.85 -1.19 -10.77
CA GLU A 144 2.43 -2.24 -11.70
C GLU A 144 1.20 -2.99 -11.18
N VAL A 145 1.17 -3.32 -9.89
CA VAL A 145 0.11 -4.14 -9.30
C VAL A 145 -1.08 -3.31 -8.83
N PHE A 146 -0.85 -2.24 -8.05
CA PHE A 146 -1.91 -1.43 -7.46
C PHE A 146 -2.29 -0.19 -8.29
N GLY A 147 -1.56 0.10 -9.36
CA GLY A 147 -1.70 1.33 -10.13
C GLY A 147 -1.05 2.54 -9.45
N GLU A 148 -1.17 3.70 -10.09
CA GLU A 148 -0.67 4.97 -9.57
C GLU A 148 -1.40 5.36 -8.26
N PRO A 149 -0.68 5.71 -7.19
CA PRO A 149 -1.31 6.20 -5.97
C PRO A 149 -2.00 7.55 -6.21
N VAL A 150 -3.03 7.82 -5.41
CA VAL A 150 -3.77 9.10 -5.43
C VAL A 150 -2.82 10.28 -5.16
N ARG A 151 -1.80 10.06 -4.31
CA ARG A 151 -0.71 11.01 -4.10
C ARG A 151 0.53 10.34 -3.52
N TRP A 152 1.66 10.99 -3.76
CA TRP A 152 2.92 10.75 -3.06
C TRP A 152 3.03 11.76 -1.90
N LYS A 153 3.16 11.28 -0.66
CA LYS A 153 3.46 12.12 0.50
C LYS A 153 4.94 12.00 0.84
N ARG A 154 5.56 13.11 1.25
CA ARG A 154 6.91 13.07 1.83
C ARG A 154 6.80 12.83 3.34
N LEU A 155 7.55 11.86 3.87
CA LEU A 155 7.82 11.80 5.30
C LEU A 155 8.75 12.95 5.66
N VAL A 156 8.20 14.01 6.25
CA VAL A 156 9.02 15.07 6.85
C VAL A 156 9.37 14.60 8.25
N THR A 157 10.51 13.94 8.41
CA THR A 157 11.07 13.68 9.74
C THR A 157 11.45 15.04 10.33
N ARG A 158 10.57 15.62 11.16
CA ARG A 158 10.96 16.76 11.99
C ARG A 158 11.92 16.26 13.06
N TYR A 159 13.20 16.15 12.72
CA TYR A 159 14.26 16.30 13.71
C TYR A 159 14.28 17.77 14.13
N GLY A 160 13.32 18.15 14.97
CA GLY A 160 13.35 19.38 15.73
C GLY A 160 14.28 19.15 16.91
N GLY A 161 15.49 19.68 16.82
CA GLY A 161 16.42 19.69 17.94
C GLY A 161 15.84 20.40 19.16
N ALA A 162 16.19 19.86 20.32
CA ALA A 162 16.38 20.58 21.56
C ALA A 162 17.66 20.03 22.20
#